data_AF-A0A090I4M7-F1
#
_entry.id   AF-A0A090I4M7-F1
#
_cell.length_a   1.000
_cell.length_b   1.000
_cell.length_c   1.000
_cell.angle_alpha   90.00
_cell.angle_beta   90.00
_cell.angle_gamma   90.00
#
_symmetry.space_group_name_H-M   'P 1'
#
loop_
_entity.id
_entity.type
_entity.pdbx_description
1 polymer ?
#
loop_
_entity_poly.entity_id
_entity_poly.type
_entity_poly.pdbx_seq_one_letter_code
_entity_poly.pdbx_strand_id
1 'polypeptide(L)'
;MTCIAGVITPHKKIVMAADSGNNDGFGAYTILKNQKKIFQTPNGMIIGVAGSSRIGQILNHDFDPPTDKHKDPFLYLLKEFIPALKEKLQEENLVDDHKMKYDSSLLIGYKGRLFRVGEDYDIIESNDNYDAIGSGRYDARGALYALKQTKTLSCEKMVKTAVSAAINADVNIKPPIIIEYTK
;
A
#
# COMPACT_ATOMS: atom_id res chain seq x y z
N MET A 1 3.73 0.91 -12.54
CA MET A 1 3.33 2.33 -12.40
C MET A 1 2.09 2.39 -11.52
N THR A 2 2.20 3.00 -10.34
CA THR A 2 1.15 2.98 -9.30
C THR A 2 1.38 4.15 -8.34
N CYS A 3 0.31 4.67 -7.75
CA CYS A 3 0.39 5.48 -6.53
C CYS A 3 -0.63 4.99 -5.50
N ILE A 4 -0.13 4.70 -4.30
CA ILE A 4 -0.96 4.42 -3.12
C ILE A 4 -0.47 5.32 -2.00
N ALA A 5 -1.39 6.01 -1.34
CA ALA A 5 -1.09 6.92 -0.25
C ALA A 5 -1.97 6.59 0.96
N GLY A 6 -1.41 6.66 2.16
CA GLY A 6 -2.11 6.37 3.41
C GLY A 6 -1.89 7.45 4.47
N VAL A 7 -2.91 7.71 5.29
CA VAL A 7 -2.87 8.66 6.42
C VAL A 7 -3.48 8.01 7.65
N ILE A 8 -2.83 8.18 8.80
CA ILE A 8 -3.38 7.85 10.11
C ILE A 8 -4.23 9.03 10.58
N THR A 9 -5.50 8.78 10.82
CA THR A 9 -6.45 9.76 11.36
C THR A 9 -6.15 10.08 12.84
N PRO A 10 -6.65 11.21 13.37
CA PRO A 10 -6.54 11.51 14.81
C PRO A 10 -7.11 10.42 15.73
N HIS A 11 -8.07 9.63 15.24
CA HIS A 11 -8.74 8.56 15.98
C HIS A 11 -8.09 7.19 15.73
N LYS A 12 -6.85 7.16 15.24
CA LYS A 12 -6.08 5.93 14.98
C LYS A 12 -6.74 4.96 13.99
N LYS A 13 -7.67 5.44 13.15
CA LYS A 13 -8.04 4.74 11.90
C LYS A 13 -7.06 5.10 10.79
N ILE A 14 -6.86 4.20 9.83
CA ILE A 14 -6.08 4.47 8.62
C ILE A 14 -7.03 4.62 7.44
N VAL A 15 -6.74 5.62 6.59
CA VAL A 15 -7.38 5.81 5.29
C VAL A 15 -6.31 5.66 4.22
N MET A 16 -6.57 4.87 3.19
CA MET A 16 -5.70 4.79 2.02
C MET A 16 -6.45 5.13 0.75
N ALA A 17 -5.73 5.69 -0.22
CA ALA A 17 -6.19 5.91 -1.57
C ALA A 17 -5.21 5.29 -2.58
N ALA A 18 -5.73 4.77 -3.69
CA ALA A 18 -4.95 4.18 -4.76
C ALA A 18 -5.48 4.59 -6.14
N ASP A 19 -4.58 4.69 -7.11
CA ASP A 19 -4.94 4.77 -8.53
C ASP A 19 -5.47 3.41 -9.06
N SER A 20 -6.03 3.39 -10.26
CA SER A 20 -6.64 2.20 -10.86
C SER A 20 -6.00 1.75 -12.18
N GLY A 21 -4.87 2.33 -12.59
CA GLY A 21 -4.21 1.96 -13.84
C GLY A 21 -3.32 0.73 -13.71
N ASN A 22 -3.34 -0.17 -14.68
CA ASN A 22 -2.32 -1.19 -14.87
C ASN A 22 -1.57 -0.90 -16.17
N ASN A 23 -0.24 -0.86 -16.12
CA ASN A 23 0.63 -0.67 -17.27
C ASN A 23 1.30 -1.99 -17.66
N ASP A 24 1.45 -2.23 -18.95
CA ASP A 24 2.04 -3.46 -19.51
C ASP A 24 3.57 -3.40 -19.70
N GLY A 25 4.21 -2.29 -19.32
CA GLY A 25 5.64 -2.03 -19.55
C GLY A 25 5.98 -1.46 -20.93
N PHE A 26 5.02 -1.44 -21.87
CA PHE A 26 5.19 -0.94 -23.25
C PHE A 26 4.36 0.30 -23.56
N GLY A 27 3.64 0.81 -22.56
CA GLY A 27 2.90 2.07 -22.63
C GLY A 27 1.38 1.88 -22.80
N ALA A 28 0.88 0.65 -22.88
CA ALA A 28 -0.55 0.41 -22.83
C ALA A 28 -1.07 0.47 -21.39
N TYR A 29 -2.31 0.93 -21.24
CA TYR A 29 -2.99 1.04 -19.95
C TYR A 29 -4.31 0.31 -19.96
N THR A 30 -4.57 -0.41 -18.87
CA THR A 30 -5.88 -0.97 -18.57
C THR A 30 -6.37 -0.38 -17.26
N ILE A 31 -7.61 0.11 -17.23
CA ILE A 31 -8.25 0.53 -15.97
C ILE A 31 -8.80 -0.72 -15.29
N LEU A 32 -8.32 -0.99 -14.09
CA LEU A 32 -8.68 -2.16 -13.30
C LEU A 32 -10.16 -2.06 -12.88
N LYS A 33 -10.92 -3.13 -13.13
CA LYS A 33 -12.34 -3.20 -12.75
C LYS A 33 -12.49 -3.66 -11.31
N ASN A 34 -11.95 -4.84 -11.00
CA ASN A 34 -12.14 -5.51 -9.71
C ASN A 34 -10.81 -5.84 -9.00
N GLN A 35 -9.67 -5.75 -9.69
CA GLN A 35 -8.35 -6.04 -9.14
C GLN A 35 -7.88 -4.83 -8.32
N LYS A 36 -8.45 -4.66 -7.13
CA LYS A 36 -8.13 -3.52 -6.27
C LYS A 36 -6.65 -3.56 -5.87
N LYS A 37 -5.97 -2.41 -5.94
CA LYS A 37 -4.61 -2.24 -5.42
C LYS A 37 -4.57 -2.02 -3.91
N ILE A 38 -5.72 -1.75 -3.29
CA ILE A 38 -5.92 -1.63 -1.84
C ILE A 38 -7.12 -2.49 -1.41
N PHE A 39 -6.97 -3.23 -0.32
CA PHE A 39 -8.01 -4.14 0.18
C PHE A 39 -7.89 -4.36 1.68
N GLN A 40 -8.99 -4.77 2.30
CA GLN A 40 -9.04 -5.17 3.70
C GLN A 40 -8.82 -6.67 3.83
N THR A 41 -8.12 -7.06 4.89
CA THR A 41 -7.92 -8.47 5.27
C THR A 41 -8.91 -8.86 6.39
N PRO A 42 -9.15 -10.17 6.60
CA PRO A 42 -10.07 -10.64 7.64
C PRO A 42 -9.70 -10.17 9.06
N ASN A 43 -8.41 -10.04 9.37
CA ASN A 43 -7.91 -9.64 10.70
C ASN A 43 -7.94 -8.11 10.93
N GLY A 44 -8.51 -7.33 10.01
CA GLY A 44 -8.69 -5.89 10.15
C GLY A 44 -7.54 -5.02 9.63
N MET A 45 -6.53 -5.61 8.97
CA MET A 45 -5.53 -4.81 8.24
C MET A 45 -6.12 -4.27 6.93
N ILE A 46 -5.59 -3.13 6.48
CA ILE A 46 -5.69 -2.68 5.10
C ILE A 46 -4.29 -2.82 4.45
N ILE A 47 -4.23 -3.40 3.26
CA ILE A 47 -2.99 -3.60 2.50
C ILE A 47 -3.14 -2.91 1.15
N GLY A 48 -2.15 -2.08 0.81
CA GLY A 48 -1.93 -1.56 -0.53
C GLY A 48 -0.72 -2.23 -1.18
N VAL A 49 -0.81 -2.56 -2.47
CA VAL A 49 0.26 -3.24 -3.23
C VAL A 49 0.63 -2.41 -4.45
N ALA A 50 1.91 -2.04 -4.57
CA ALA A 50 2.46 -1.37 -5.74
C ALA A 50 3.61 -2.18 -6.33
N GLY A 51 3.47 -2.58 -7.60
CA GLY A 51 4.39 -3.46 -8.30
C GLY A 51 3.60 -4.50 -9.09
N SER A 52 3.97 -5.77 -8.93
CA SER A 52 3.32 -6.94 -9.51
C SER A 52 1.82 -7.06 -9.17
N SER A 53 0.98 -7.02 -10.21
CA SER A 53 -0.45 -7.29 -10.11
C SER A 53 -0.75 -8.73 -9.66
N ARG A 54 0.15 -9.69 -9.94
CA ARG A 54 0.01 -11.07 -9.46
C ARG A 54 0.15 -11.16 -7.95
N ILE A 55 1.12 -10.45 -7.37
CA ILE A 55 1.29 -10.37 -5.91
C ILE A 55 0.06 -9.71 -5.28
N GLY A 56 -0.46 -8.63 -5.87
CA GLY A 56 -1.71 -8.01 -5.40
C GLY A 56 -2.90 -8.98 -5.39
N GLN A 57 -3.03 -9.82 -6.41
CA GLN A 57 -4.09 -10.84 -6.48
C GLN A 57 -3.93 -11.93 -5.42
N ILE A 58 -2.72 -12.45 -5.22
CA ILE A 58 -2.45 -13.46 -4.18
C ILE A 58 -2.76 -12.88 -2.81
N LEU A 59 -2.25 -11.70 -2.49
CA LEU A 59 -2.47 -11.09 -1.17
C LEU A 59 -3.94 -10.77 -0.89
N ASN A 60 -4.74 -10.53 -1.92
CA ASN A 60 -6.17 -10.23 -1.77
C ASN A 60 -7.06 -11.49 -1.73
N HIS A 61 -6.63 -12.61 -2.33
CA HIS A 61 -7.52 -13.75 -2.59
C HIS A 61 -6.99 -15.12 -2.15
N ASP A 62 -5.69 -15.23 -1.92
CA ASP A 62 -4.99 -16.51 -1.68
C ASP A 62 -3.87 -16.34 -0.65
N PHE A 63 -4.09 -15.46 0.33
CA PHE A 63 -3.18 -15.26 1.45
C PHE A 63 -3.98 -14.85 2.68
N ASP A 64 -3.97 -15.71 3.68
CA ASP A 64 -4.54 -15.41 4.99
C ASP A 64 -3.41 -14.97 5.92
N PRO A 65 -3.40 -13.69 6.39
CA PRO A 65 -2.40 -13.26 7.35
C PRO A 65 -2.42 -14.13 8.62
N PRO A 66 -1.24 -14.49 9.17
CA PRO A 66 -1.16 -15.34 10.34
C PRO A 66 -1.84 -14.71 11.56
N THR A 67 -2.12 -15.53 12.57
CA THR A 67 -2.72 -15.03 13.82
C THR A 67 -1.77 -14.09 14.54
N ASP A 68 -2.25 -12.90 14.87
CA ASP A 68 -1.49 -11.93 15.66
C ASP A 68 -1.44 -12.33 17.14
N LYS A 69 -0.24 -12.66 17.63
CA LYS A 69 0.06 -13.03 19.02
C LYS A 69 0.77 -11.90 19.78
N HIS A 70 0.90 -10.72 19.18
CA HIS A 70 1.69 -9.61 19.67
C HIS A 70 0.83 -8.39 20.01
N LYS A 71 1.25 -7.67 21.06
CA LYS A 71 0.66 -6.35 21.39
C LYS A 71 1.10 -5.29 20.39
N ASP A 72 2.37 -5.36 19.99
CA ASP A 72 2.99 -4.44 19.04
C ASP A 72 2.80 -4.94 17.60
N PRO A 73 2.08 -4.20 16.73
CA PRO A 73 1.90 -4.59 15.34
C PRO A 73 3.20 -4.68 14.54
N PHE A 74 4.26 -3.94 14.90
CA PHE A 74 5.57 -4.10 14.26
C PHE A 74 6.16 -5.48 14.53
N LEU A 75 6.06 -5.97 15.78
CA LEU A 75 6.54 -7.31 16.12
C LEU A 75 5.74 -8.39 15.42
N TYR A 76 4.42 -8.21 15.28
CA TYR A 76 3.58 -9.08 14.45
C TYR A 76 4.02 -9.11 13.00
N LEU A 77 4.23 -7.93 12.39
CA LEU A 77 4.68 -7.86 11.00
C LEU A 77 6.02 -8.56 10.83
N LEU A 78 6.97 -8.28 11.71
CA LEU A 78 8.33 -8.83 11.66
C LEU A 78 8.39 -10.35 11.87
N LYS A 79 7.66 -10.87 12.87
CA LYS A 79 7.82 -12.24 13.34
C LYS A 79 6.84 -13.24 12.75
N GLU A 80 5.70 -12.78 12.26
CA GLU A 80 4.64 -13.67 11.77
C GLU A 80 4.28 -13.33 10.31
N PHE A 81 3.90 -12.08 10.01
CA PHE A 81 3.42 -11.70 8.68
C PHE A 81 4.50 -11.82 7.60
N ILE A 82 5.70 -11.26 7.82
CA ILE A 82 6.78 -11.28 6.82
C ILE A 82 7.26 -12.72 6.54
N PRO A 83 7.50 -13.58 7.54
CA PRO A 83 7.80 -14.99 7.28
C PRO A 83 6.72 -15.70 6.45
N ALA A 84 5.44 -15.54 6.80
CA ALA A 84 4.33 -16.14 6.04
C ALA A 84 4.22 -15.59 4.62
N LEU A 85 4.40 -14.28 4.44
CA LEU A 85 4.44 -13.63 3.13
C LEU A 85 5.58 -14.22 2.28
N LYS A 86 6.78 -14.35 2.86
CA LYS A 86 7.95 -14.87 2.16
C LYS A 86 7.72 -16.32 1.71
N GLU A 87 7.22 -17.17 2.60
CA GLU A 87 6.86 -18.56 2.29
C GLU A 87 5.87 -18.62 1.12
N LYS A 88 4.75 -17.89 1.20
CA LYS A 88 3.75 -17.87 0.13
C LYS A 88 4.32 -17.38 -1.20
N LEU A 89 5.14 -16.33 -1.21
CA LEU A 89 5.74 -15.83 -2.45
C LEU A 89 6.77 -16.80 -3.05
N GLN A 90 7.48 -17.57 -2.21
CA GLN A 90 8.39 -18.62 -2.67
C GLN A 90 7.61 -19.79 -3.30
N GLU A 91 6.52 -20.23 -2.67
CA GLU A 91 5.64 -21.27 -3.23
C GLU A 91 5.10 -20.89 -4.62
N GLU A 92 4.81 -19.61 -4.82
CA GLU A 92 4.28 -19.07 -6.08
C GLU A 92 5.37 -18.73 -7.11
N ASN A 93 6.66 -18.96 -6.80
CA ASN A 93 7.82 -18.58 -7.63
C ASN A 93 7.86 -17.08 -7.98
N LEU A 94 7.56 -16.22 -7.00
CA LEU A 94 7.52 -14.76 -7.14
C LEU A 94 8.67 -14.03 -6.43
N VAL A 95 9.72 -14.78 -6.07
CA VAL A 95 10.94 -14.25 -5.44
C VAL A 95 12.11 -14.46 -6.40
N ASP A 96 12.93 -13.43 -6.58
CA ASP A 96 14.22 -13.54 -7.25
C ASP A 96 15.18 -14.27 -6.29
N ASP A 97 15.53 -15.52 -6.59
CA ASP A 97 16.38 -16.36 -5.75
C ASP A 97 17.80 -15.79 -5.55
N HIS A 98 18.29 -14.98 -6.49
CA HIS A 98 19.62 -14.37 -6.38
C HIS A 98 19.62 -13.16 -5.47
N LYS A 99 18.54 -12.37 -5.50
CA LYS A 99 18.43 -11.13 -4.73
C LYS A 99 17.66 -11.28 -3.42
N MET A 100 16.92 -12.38 -3.27
CA MET A 100 15.96 -12.59 -2.19
C MET A 100 14.93 -11.46 -2.11
N LYS A 101 14.47 -10.98 -3.28
CA LYS A 101 13.55 -9.85 -3.43
C LYS A 101 12.30 -10.23 -4.21
N TYR A 102 11.18 -9.60 -3.89
CA TYR A 102 9.95 -9.70 -4.66
C TYR A 102 9.64 -8.38 -5.36
N ASP A 103 8.95 -8.42 -6.50
CA ASP A 103 8.68 -7.23 -7.34
C ASP A 103 7.45 -6.44 -6.85
N SER A 104 7.46 -6.01 -5.58
CA SER A 104 6.42 -5.14 -5.03
C SER A 104 6.88 -4.40 -3.77
N SER A 105 6.14 -3.35 -3.44
CA SER A 105 6.14 -2.71 -2.13
C SER A 105 4.73 -2.74 -1.55
N LEU A 106 4.62 -2.84 -0.23
CA LEU A 106 3.35 -2.85 0.49
C LEU A 106 3.20 -1.60 1.34
N LEU A 107 1.98 -1.12 1.46
CA LEU A 107 1.58 -0.11 2.44
C LEU A 107 0.51 -0.73 3.33
N ILE A 108 0.84 -0.93 4.61
CA ILE A 108 0.03 -1.71 5.54
C ILE A 108 -0.46 -0.80 6.66
N GLY A 109 -1.79 -0.69 6.80
CA GLY A 109 -2.44 -0.05 7.93
C GLY A 109 -2.93 -1.11 8.89
N TYR A 110 -2.42 -1.10 10.13
CA TYR A 110 -2.82 -2.06 11.15
C TYR A 110 -2.73 -1.49 12.56
N LYS A 111 -3.76 -1.74 13.39
CA LYS A 111 -3.83 -1.30 14.80
C LYS A 111 -3.42 0.17 15.01
N GLY A 112 -3.88 1.05 14.11
CA GLY A 112 -3.61 2.50 14.19
C GLY A 112 -2.20 2.95 13.82
N ARG A 113 -1.44 2.09 13.15
CA ARG A 113 -0.09 2.34 12.65
C ARG A 113 -0.01 2.05 11.14
N LEU A 114 0.94 2.69 10.48
CA LEU A 114 1.12 2.63 9.03
C LEU A 114 2.55 2.24 8.71
N PHE A 115 2.72 1.14 7.98
CA PHE A 115 4.01 0.54 7.66
C PHE A 115 4.21 0.46 6.16
N ARG A 116 5.41 0.76 5.70
CA ARG A 116 5.86 0.44 4.35
C ARG A 116 6.72 -0.83 4.42
N VAL A 117 6.42 -1.79 3.56
CA VAL A 117 7.25 -2.98 3.35
C VAL A 117 7.91 -2.89 1.98
N GLY A 118 9.24 -2.93 1.93
CA GLY A 118 10.01 -2.91 0.70
C GLY A 118 10.20 -4.30 0.08
N GLU A 119 10.81 -4.30 -1.10
CA GLU A 119 11.07 -5.50 -1.92
C GLU A 119 11.99 -6.53 -1.25
N ASP A 120 12.78 -6.13 -0.25
CA ASP A 120 13.66 -6.96 0.58
C ASP A 120 13.06 -7.29 1.95
N TYR A 121 11.74 -7.10 2.10
CA TYR A 121 10.99 -7.36 3.32
C TYR A 121 11.34 -6.44 4.50
N ASP A 122 12.02 -5.32 4.25
CA ASP A 122 12.23 -4.30 5.28
C ASP A 122 10.88 -3.72 5.75
N ILE A 123 10.77 -3.35 7.04
CA ILE A 123 9.56 -2.74 7.59
C ILE A 123 9.94 -1.34 8.08
N ILE A 124 9.34 -0.33 7.46
CA ILE A 124 9.59 1.07 7.77
C ILE A 124 8.29 1.71 8.28
N GLU A 125 8.39 2.43 9.39
CA GLU A 125 7.32 3.27 9.93
C GLU A 125 7.80 4.72 10.00
N SER A 126 7.03 5.64 9.44
CA SER A 126 7.33 7.08 9.50
C SER A 126 6.63 7.74 10.68
N ASN A 127 7.30 8.72 11.31
CA ASN A 127 6.71 9.61 12.32
C ASN A 127 5.74 10.65 11.70
N ASP A 128 5.63 10.70 10.38
CA ASP A 128 4.78 11.66 9.67
C ASP A 128 3.29 11.34 9.80
N ASN A 129 2.89 10.18 10.33
CA ASN A 129 1.51 9.67 10.33
C ASN A 129 0.89 9.58 8.92
N TYR A 130 1.72 9.54 7.88
CA TYR A 130 1.33 9.26 6.50
C TYR A 130 2.51 8.68 5.75
N ASP A 131 2.25 7.92 4.68
CA ASP A 131 3.27 7.46 3.74
C ASP A 131 2.64 7.13 2.38
N ALA A 132 3.48 6.88 1.36
CA ALA A 132 3.04 6.46 0.04
C ALA A 132 4.02 5.48 -0.61
N ILE A 133 3.50 4.64 -1.51
CA ILE A 133 4.27 3.65 -2.28
C ILE A 133 3.96 3.73 -3.78
N GLY A 134 4.79 3.05 -4.58
CA GLY A 134 4.74 3.09 -6.04
C GLY A 134 5.61 4.18 -6.67
N SER A 135 5.42 4.41 -7.97
CA SER A 135 6.17 5.41 -8.75
C SER A 135 5.76 6.84 -8.38
N GLY A 136 4.46 7.08 -8.15
CA GLY A 136 3.94 8.41 -7.75
C GLY A 136 4.07 8.76 -6.27
N ARG A 137 4.84 7.98 -5.50
CA ARG A 137 4.94 8.16 -4.05
C ARG A 137 5.50 9.51 -3.64
N TYR A 138 6.43 10.08 -4.41
CA TYR A 138 7.08 11.34 -4.06
C TYR A 138 6.10 12.51 -4.22
N ASP A 139 5.33 12.51 -5.31
CA ASP A 139 4.26 13.50 -5.54
C ASP A 139 3.19 13.42 -4.44
N ALA A 140 2.75 12.20 -4.11
CA ALA A 140 1.76 11.99 -3.08
C ALA A 140 2.28 12.38 -1.68
N ARG A 141 3.53 12.03 -1.32
CA ARG A 141 4.12 12.43 -0.02
C ARG A 141 4.30 13.94 0.08
N GLY A 142 4.74 14.61 -0.98
CA GLY A 142 4.85 16.06 -1.03
C GLY A 142 3.50 16.75 -0.85
N ALA A 143 2.47 16.25 -1.55
CA ALA A 143 1.10 16.74 -1.39
C ALA A 143 0.59 16.51 0.04
N LEU A 144 0.76 15.31 0.61
CA LEU A 144 0.35 15.00 1.98
C LEU A 144 1.03 15.90 3.01
N TYR A 145 2.33 16.15 2.87
CA TYR A 145 3.07 17.09 3.70
C TYR A 145 2.38 18.46 3.70
N ALA A 146 2.16 19.04 2.51
CA ALA A 146 1.57 20.36 2.36
C ALA A 146 0.13 20.43 2.89
N LEU A 147 -0.70 19.44 2.55
CA LEU A 147 -2.10 19.37 2.98
C LEU A 147 -2.24 19.20 4.50
N LYS A 148 -1.29 18.52 5.15
CA LYS A 148 -1.30 18.35 6.60
C LYS A 148 -1.02 19.67 7.33
N GLN A 149 -0.26 20.59 6.72
CA GLN A 149 0.00 21.91 7.30
C GLN A 149 -1.25 22.78 7.36
N THR A 150 -2.20 22.60 6.44
CA THR A 150 -3.41 23.44 6.41
C THR A 150 -4.41 23.05 7.50
N LYS A 151 -4.42 21.78 7.94
CA LYS A 151 -5.36 21.24 8.96
C LYS A 151 -6.85 21.46 8.66
N THR A 152 -7.21 21.75 7.40
CA THR A 152 -8.60 22.05 7.01
C THR A 152 -9.32 20.88 6.34
N LEU A 153 -8.58 19.88 5.88
CA LEU A 153 -9.13 18.76 5.14
C LEU A 153 -9.29 17.52 6.01
N SER A 154 -10.33 16.73 5.73
CA SER A 154 -10.43 15.37 6.26
C SER A 154 -9.31 14.49 5.69
N CYS A 155 -8.89 13.48 6.44
CA CYS A 155 -7.85 12.55 5.98
C CYS A 155 -8.22 11.87 4.65
N GLU A 156 -9.50 11.56 4.44
CA GLU A 156 -10.02 11.05 3.15
C GLU A 156 -9.71 12.01 1.99
N LYS A 157 -10.08 13.28 2.15
CA LYS A 157 -9.81 14.30 1.12
C LYS A 157 -8.30 14.46 0.93
N MET A 158 -7.51 14.41 2.00
CA MET A 158 -6.05 14.49 1.90
C MET A 158 -5.45 13.38 1.05
N VAL A 159 -5.76 12.10 1.32
CA VAL A 159 -5.21 10.99 0.53
C VAL A 159 -5.72 11.01 -0.91
N LYS A 160 -6.99 11.39 -1.13
CA LYS A 160 -7.55 11.53 -2.48
C LYS A 160 -6.85 12.63 -3.28
N THR A 161 -6.64 13.81 -2.67
CA THR A 161 -5.92 14.92 -3.30
C THR A 161 -4.46 14.56 -3.56
N ALA A 162 -3.81 13.83 -2.65
CA ALA A 162 -2.43 13.39 -2.84
C ALA A 162 -2.28 12.43 -4.02
N VAL A 163 -3.15 11.43 -4.15
CA VAL A 163 -3.15 10.54 -5.33
C VAL A 163 -3.53 11.31 -6.60
N SER A 164 -4.44 12.28 -6.51
CA SER A 164 -4.77 13.14 -7.65
C SER A 164 -3.60 13.99 -8.11
N ALA A 165 -2.75 14.46 -7.19
CA ALA A 165 -1.52 15.18 -7.53
C ALA A 165 -0.56 14.27 -8.31
N ALA A 166 -0.39 13.02 -7.87
CA ALA A 166 0.41 12.02 -8.58
C ALA A 166 -0.15 11.69 -9.98
N ILE A 167 -1.48 11.53 -10.12
CA ILE A 167 -2.14 11.34 -11.43
C ILE A 167 -1.86 12.51 -12.38
N ASN A 168 -1.81 13.75 -11.86
CA ASN A 168 -1.54 14.92 -12.68
C ASN A 168 -0.04 15.06 -13.04
N ALA A 169 0.86 14.62 -12.15
CA ALA A 169 2.31 14.74 -12.34
C ALA A 169 2.91 13.61 -13.18
N ASP A 170 2.38 12.38 -13.06
CA ASP A 170 2.88 11.19 -13.74
C ASP A 170 1.78 10.60 -14.64
N VAL A 171 1.99 10.70 -15.95
CA VAL A 171 1.09 10.19 -16.99
C VAL A 171 0.82 8.69 -16.87
N ASN A 172 1.65 7.95 -16.14
CA ASN A 172 1.54 6.51 -15.97
C ASN A 172 0.60 6.09 -14.83
N ILE A 173 0.05 7.05 -14.08
CA ILE A 173 -0.86 6.81 -12.96
C ILE A 173 -2.26 7.21 -13.41
N LYS A 174 -3.24 6.31 -13.28
CA LYS A 174 -4.56 6.50 -13.93
C LYS A 174 -5.73 6.52 -12.93
N PRO A 175 -6.71 7.42 -13.12
CA PRO A 175 -7.97 7.37 -12.38
C PRO A 175 -8.80 6.13 -12.79
N PRO A 176 -9.87 5.79 -12.05
CA PRO A 176 -10.38 6.45 -10.84
C PRO A 176 -9.49 6.23 -9.61
N ILE A 177 -9.75 7.00 -8.56
CA ILE A 177 -9.13 6.83 -7.24
C ILE A 177 -10.06 5.99 -6.37
N ILE A 178 -9.54 4.88 -5.86
CA ILE A 178 -10.23 4.02 -4.88
C ILE A 178 -9.78 4.41 -3.48
N ILE A 179 -10.69 4.37 -2.52
CA ILE A 179 -10.42 4.66 -1.10
C ILE A 179 -10.88 3.48 -0.27
N GLU A 180 -10.07 3.11 0.72
CA GLU A 180 -10.39 2.08 1.71
C GLU A 180 -9.94 2.53 3.11
N TYR A 181 -10.54 1.92 4.12
CA TYR A 181 -10.31 2.23 5.54
C TYR A 181 -9.87 1.00 6.31
N THR A 182 -9.19 1.17 7.45
CA THR A 182 -9.24 0.11 8.48
C THR A 182 -10.64 0.01 9.07
N LYS A 183 -11.06 -1.22 9.41
CA LYS A 183 -12.30 -1.45 10.15
C LYS A 183 -12.27 -0.72 11.50
#